data_AF-H3D5W4-F1
#
_entry.id   AF-H3D5W4-F1
#
_cell.length_a   1.000
_cell.length_b   1.000
_cell.length_c   1.000
_cell.angle_alpha   90.00
_cell.angle_beta   90.00
_cell.angle_gamma   90.00
#
_symmetry.space_group_name_H-M   'P 1'
#
loop_
_entity.id
_entity.type
_entity.pdbx_description
1 polymer ?
#
loop_
_entity_poly.entity_id
_entity_poly.type
_entity_poly.pdbx_seq_one_letter_code
_entity_poly.pdbx_strand_id
1 'polypeptide(L)'
;AESQQSDAKRQHLLERLLDAVKQCQIRFGGRKEIATDSDSRVICLCAQFEAVLQHGLRKTRGLALTAAALKQAAGFSSKNEGDLTFWFYVKEHLNRHELQRFYSLRHISSELGRGRAWLRCALNEHSLERSLHSLLADHSRLGTYYEDWSFILDEEKASMLPTMAAGLNSILFAINIDNTDLNGGLSRGAGTSVSHLLKESTQGIGSLWKESAQGVSSLLREISTATSVVPGFTPRADGASDPLPVLPRSTSADSGLRKERRRKKKVTNIISFDDDLDGGDEDEGD
;
A
#
# COMPACT_ATOMS: atom_id res chain seq x y z
N ALA A 1 29.74 -5.56 0.04
CA ALA A 1 29.69 -4.34 -0.79
C ALA A 1 28.35 -4.20 -1.51
N GLU A 2 27.94 -5.17 -2.34
CA GLU A 2 26.67 -5.10 -3.10
C GLU A 2 25.41 -5.09 -2.21
N SER A 3 25.37 -5.93 -1.15
CA SER A 3 24.26 -5.91 -0.18
C SER A 3 24.12 -4.55 0.52
N GLN A 4 25.23 -3.99 1.03
CA GLN A 4 25.23 -2.66 1.66
C GLN A 4 24.79 -1.55 0.68
N GLN A 5 25.14 -1.66 -0.59
CA GLN A 5 24.69 -0.70 -1.60
C GLN A 5 23.19 -0.85 -1.90
N SER A 6 22.66 -2.08 -1.92
CA SER A 6 21.22 -2.33 -2.04
C SER A 6 20.45 -1.77 -0.84
N ASP A 7 20.93 -2.01 0.37
CA ASP A 7 20.28 -1.52 1.59
C ASP A 7 20.29 0.02 1.66
N ALA A 8 21.40 0.66 1.27
CA ALA A 8 21.46 2.11 1.15
C ALA A 8 20.46 2.66 0.11
N LYS A 9 20.27 1.98 -1.02
CA LYS A 9 19.26 2.36 -2.03
C LYS A 9 17.84 2.19 -1.51
N ARG A 10 17.53 1.08 -0.83
CA ARG A 10 16.22 0.84 -0.19
C ARG A 10 15.93 1.92 0.85
N GLN A 11 16.91 2.23 1.68
CA GLN A 11 16.79 3.28 2.70
C GLN A 11 16.52 4.64 2.06
N HIS A 12 17.26 4.99 1.00
CA HIS A 12 17.03 6.23 0.26
C HIS A 12 15.62 6.32 -0.34
N LEU A 13 15.11 5.22 -0.90
CA LEU A 13 13.74 5.15 -1.44
C LEU A 13 12.69 5.35 -0.34
N LEU A 14 12.87 4.70 0.82
CA LEU A 14 11.99 4.85 1.98
C LEU A 14 11.95 6.31 2.44
N GLU A 15 13.12 6.94 2.63
CA GLU A 15 13.23 8.33 3.08
C GLU A 15 12.54 9.31 2.14
N ARG A 16 12.75 9.14 0.83
CA ARG A 16 12.12 9.98 -0.19
C ARG A 16 10.61 9.82 -0.22
N LEU A 17 10.11 8.59 -0.09
CA LEU A 17 8.67 8.34 -0.04
C LEU A 17 8.06 8.93 1.23
N LEU A 18 8.72 8.78 2.39
CA LEU A 18 8.29 9.37 3.65
C LEU A 18 8.22 10.90 3.56
N ASP A 19 9.21 11.54 2.96
CA ASP A 19 9.18 12.98 2.75
C ASP A 19 8.01 13.37 1.83
N ALA A 20 7.82 12.71 0.70
CA ALA A 20 6.71 13.01 -0.21
C ALA A 20 5.32 12.87 0.46
N VAL A 21 5.13 11.84 1.28
CA VAL A 21 3.91 11.65 2.10
C VAL A 21 3.73 12.82 3.06
N LYS A 22 4.78 13.19 3.81
CA LYS A 22 4.74 14.32 4.75
C LYS A 22 4.41 15.63 4.05
N GLN A 23 5.02 15.91 2.90
CA GLN A 23 4.74 17.13 2.13
C GLN A 23 3.28 17.20 1.69
N CYS A 24 2.68 16.07 1.29
CA CYS A 24 1.26 16.01 0.96
C CYS A 24 0.38 16.23 2.20
N GLN A 25 0.71 15.59 3.32
CA GLN A 25 -0.02 15.76 4.59
C GLN A 25 0.03 17.20 5.11
N ILE A 26 1.18 17.86 5.09
CA ILE A 26 1.32 19.25 5.53
C ILE A 26 0.45 20.18 4.67
N ARG A 27 0.38 19.92 3.36
CA ARG A 27 -0.37 20.77 2.43
C ARG A 27 -1.88 20.56 2.46
N PHE A 28 -2.32 19.30 2.50
CA PHE A 28 -3.72 18.93 2.26
C PHE A 28 -4.37 18.21 3.44
N GLY A 29 -3.59 17.65 4.37
CA GLY A 29 -4.10 16.89 5.50
C GLY A 29 -5.07 17.71 6.36
N GLY A 30 -6.27 17.17 6.58
CA GLY A 30 -7.31 17.82 7.39
C GLY A 30 -7.92 19.08 6.74
N ARG A 31 -7.59 19.38 5.48
CA ARG A 31 -8.16 20.51 4.74
C ARG A 31 -9.27 20.02 3.81
N LYS A 32 -10.21 20.92 3.47
CA LYS A 32 -11.28 20.64 2.49
C LYS A 32 -10.85 20.80 1.03
N GLU A 33 -9.57 21.11 0.80
CA GLU A 33 -9.03 21.31 -0.53
C GLU A 33 -8.68 19.98 -1.18
N ILE A 34 -9.00 19.86 -2.47
CA ILE A 34 -8.75 18.65 -3.26
C ILE A 34 -7.32 18.70 -3.81
N ALA A 35 -6.57 17.63 -3.62
CA ALA A 35 -5.24 17.44 -4.16
C ALA A 35 -5.31 16.92 -5.61
N THR A 36 -4.83 17.71 -6.57
CA THR A 36 -4.86 17.39 -8.01
C THR A 36 -3.47 17.12 -8.57
N ASP A 37 -3.39 16.60 -9.80
CA ASP A 37 -2.16 16.35 -10.55
C ASP A 37 -1.43 17.62 -11.00
N SER A 38 -1.97 18.81 -10.72
CA SER A 38 -1.29 20.09 -10.96
C SER A 38 -0.32 20.47 -9.84
N ASP A 39 -0.48 19.90 -8.63
CA ASP A 39 0.40 20.20 -7.50
C ASP A 39 1.66 19.33 -7.52
N SER A 40 2.83 19.97 -7.43
CA SER A 40 4.13 19.29 -7.49
C SER A 40 4.30 18.23 -6.39
N ARG A 41 3.66 18.38 -5.23
CA ARG A 41 3.71 17.40 -4.14
C ARG A 41 2.98 16.11 -4.50
N VAL A 42 1.83 16.22 -5.16
CA VAL A 42 1.04 15.07 -5.63
C VAL A 42 1.77 14.33 -6.74
N ILE A 43 2.38 15.08 -7.67
CA ILE A 43 3.24 14.51 -8.72
C ILE A 43 4.42 13.76 -8.08
N CYS A 44 5.11 14.39 -7.12
CA CYS A 44 6.24 13.79 -6.41
C CYS A 44 5.83 12.53 -5.66
N LEU A 45 4.71 12.55 -4.95
CA LEU A 45 4.16 11.41 -4.23
C LEU A 45 3.94 10.20 -5.16
N CYS A 46 3.27 10.41 -6.30
CA CYS A 46 3.05 9.36 -7.29
C CYS A 46 4.39 8.81 -7.80
N ALA A 47 5.36 9.68 -8.09
CA ALA A 47 6.66 9.27 -8.58
C ALA A 47 7.48 8.48 -7.55
N GLN A 48 7.40 8.81 -6.25
CA GLN A 48 8.11 8.06 -5.21
C GLN A 48 7.48 6.68 -4.98
N PHE A 49 6.15 6.57 -4.98
CA PHE A 49 5.49 5.25 -4.90
C PHE A 49 5.84 4.38 -6.10
N GLU A 50 5.82 4.95 -7.31
CA GLU A 50 6.25 4.25 -8.52
C GLU A 50 7.71 3.79 -8.41
N ALA A 51 8.63 4.65 -7.96
CA ALA A 51 10.04 4.30 -7.81
C ALA A 51 10.24 3.13 -6.84
N VAL A 52 9.51 3.11 -5.72
CA VAL A 52 9.51 2.01 -4.76
C VAL A 52 8.97 0.71 -5.37
N LEU A 53 7.81 0.76 -6.02
CA LEU A 53 7.17 -0.41 -6.64
C LEU A 53 7.96 -0.94 -7.84
N GLN A 54 8.72 -0.09 -8.53
CA GLN A 54 9.55 -0.46 -9.67
C GLN A 54 10.95 -0.95 -9.23
N HIS A 55 11.36 -0.70 -7.99
CA HIS A 55 12.70 -1.04 -7.49
C HIS A 55 12.88 -2.56 -7.35
N GLY A 56 13.84 -3.10 -8.09
CA GLY A 56 14.19 -4.51 -8.04
C GLY A 56 13.22 -5.42 -8.77
N LEU A 57 12.44 -4.91 -9.72
CA LEU A 57 11.72 -5.79 -10.64
C LEU A 57 12.72 -6.63 -11.44
N ARG A 58 12.42 -7.93 -11.54
CA ARG A 58 13.16 -8.85 -12.41
C ARG A 58 13.04 -8.34 -13.84
N LYS A 59 14.13 -8.42 -14.61
CA LYS A 59 14.16 -7.96 -16.02
C LYS A 59 13.76 -9.04 -17.03
N THR A 60 13.62 -10.29 -16.58
CA THR A 60 13.34 -11.43 -17.45
C THR A 60 12.47 -12.45 -16.70
N ARG A 61 11.23 -12.68 -17.14
CA ARG A 61 10.58 -13.98 -16.89
C ARG A 61 11.35 -15.02 -17.71
N GLY A 62 11.97 -15.96 -17.03
CA GLY A 62 12.86 -16.95 -17.63
C GLY A 62 12.25 -17.71 -18.81
N LEU A 63 12.62 -17.28 -20.02
CA LEU A 63 12.85 -18.16 -21.18
C LEU A 63 14.36 -18.39 -21.38
N ALA A 64 15.14 -18.24 -20.30
CA ALA A 64 16.60 -18.32 -20.33
C ALA A 64 17.16 -19.76 -20.40
N LEU A 65 16.30 -20.80 -20.38
CA LEU A 65 16.76 -22.20 -20.53
C LEU A 65 16.69 -22.73 -21.98
N THR A 66 16.11 -21.99 -22.92
CA THR A 66 16.04 -22.41 -24.35
C THR A 66 16.53 -21.37 -25.35
N ALA A 67 16.74 -20.11 -24.92
CA ALA A 67 17.16 -19.03 -25.82
C ALA A 67 18.65 -19.04 -26.17
N ALA A 68 19.53 -19.61 -25.34
CA ALA A 68 20.96 -19.69 -25.68
C ALA A 68 21.23 -20.62 -26.88
N ALA A 69 20.37 -21.62 -27.10
CA ALA A 69 20.45 -22.51 -28.26
C ALA A 69 19.74 -21.93 -29.51
N LEU A 70 18.67 -21.15 -29.34
CA LEU A 70 17.93 -20.56 -30.49
C LEU A 70 18.51 -19.23 -31.00
N LYS A 71 19.26 -18.49 -30.17
CA LYS A 71 19.77 -17.15 -30.54
C LYS A 71 20.85 -17.14 -31.62
N GLN A 72 21.48 -18.27 -31.93
CA GLN A 72 22.46 -18.36 -33.01
C GLN A 72 21.84 -18.55 -34.41
N ALA A 73 20.54 -18.84 -34.53
CA ALA A 73 19.94 -19.23 -35.82
C ALA A 73 18.96 -18.22 -36.44
N ALA A 74 18.50 -17.19 -35.73
CA ALA A 74 17.29 -16.46 -36.16
C ALA A 74 17.40 -14.94 -36.33
N GLY A 75 18.57 -14.29 -36.17
CA GLY A 75 18.76 -12.87 -36.54
C GLY A 75 17.74 -11.87 -35.98
N PHE A 76 16.94 -12.25 -34.97
CA PHE A 76 15.85 -11.45 -34.47
C PHE A 76 16.40 -10.51 -33.41
N SER A 77 16.55 -9.24 -33.79
CA SER A 77 16.75 -8.14 -32.87
C SER A 77 15.63 -8.19 -31.82
N SER A 78 15.98 -8.45 -30.56
CA SER A 78 15.07 -8.36 -29.41
C SER A 78 14.51 -6.94 -29.29
N LYS A 79 13.44 -6.65 -30.02
CA LYS A 79 12.58 -5.47 -29.80
C LYS A 79 11.44 -5.74 -28.81
N ASN A 80 11.52 -6.84 -28.07
CA ASN A 80 10.60 -7.19 -26.98
C ASN A 80 11.34 -7.42 -25.65
N GLU A 81 12.34 -6.58 -25.33
CA GLU A 81 12.54 -6.22 -23.93
C GLU A 81 11.35 -5.33 -23.53
N GLY A 82 10.18 -5.95 -23.37
CA GLY A 82 9.06 -5.27 -22.74
C GLY A 82 9.47 -5.03 -21.30
N ASP A 83 9.91 -3.80 -21.00
CA ASP A 83 10.30 -3.39 -19.65
C ASP A 83 9.25 -3.92 -18.66
N LEU A 84 9.66 -4.83 -17.77
CA LEU A 84 8.77 -5.36 -16.76
C LEU A 84 8.38 -4.20 -15.83
N THR A 85 7.08 -4.09 -15.58
CA THR A 85 6.49 -3.03 -14.75
C THR A 85 5.78 -3.63 -13.56
N PHE A 86 5.66 -2.85 -12.49
CA PHE A 86 4.95 -3.29 -11.29
C PHE A 86 3.47 -3.63 -11.58
N TRP A 87 2.91 -3.11 -12.68
CA TRP A 87 1.56 -3.45 -13.14
C TRP A 87 1.34 -4.95 -13.34
N PHE A 88 2.35 -5.68 -13.81
CA PHE A 88 2.23 -7.13 -14.01
C PHE A 88 1.99 -7.90 -12.70
N TYR A 89 2.41 -7.34 -11.58
CA TYR A 89 2.13 -7.90 -10.27
C TYR A 89 0.79 -7.39 -9.74
N VAL A 90 0.56 -6.07 -9.81
CA VAL A 90 -0.68 -5.43 -9.34
C VAL A 90 -1.93 -6.05 -9.95
N LYS A 91 -1.92 -6.30 -11.26
CA LYS A 91 -3.11 -6.78 -11.98
C LYS A 91 -3.58 -8.16 -11.55
N GLU A 92 -2.72 -8.97 -10.93
CA GLU A 92 -3.07 -10.28 -10.37
C GLU A 92 -3.95 -10.16 -9.12
N HIS A 93 -3.97 -8.99 -8.48
CA HIS A 93 -4.77 -8.69 -7.29
C HIS A 93 -6.08 -7.96 -7.63
N LEU A 94 -6.29 -7.60 -8.90
CA LEU A 94 -7.48 -6.90 -9.35
C LEU A 94 -8.57 -7.88 -9.78
N ASN A 95 -9.82 -7.53 -9.54
CA ASN A 95 -10.95 -8.27 -10.08
C ASN A 95 -11.14 -7.97 -11.58
N ARG A 96 -11.95 -8.79 -12.26
CA ARG A 96 -12.19 -8.68 -13.71
C ARG A 96 -12.72 -7.30 -14.13
N HIS A 97 -13.57 -6.68 -13.32
CA HIS A 97 -14.15 -5.37 -13.63
C HIS A 97 -13.12 -4.24 -13.50
N GLU A 98 -12.28 -4.29 -12.46
CA GLU A 98 -11.17 -3.34 -12.27
C GLU A 98 -10.16 -3.43 -13.42
N LEU A 99 -9.75 -4.66 -13.77
CA LEU A 99 -8.89 -4.92 -14.93
C LEU A 99 -9.48 -4.30 -16.19
N GLN A 100 -10.74 -4.60 -16.51
CA GLN A 100 -11.41 -4.08 -17.70
C GLN A 100 -11.45 -2.54 -17.70
N ARG A 101 -11.68 -1.91 -16.54
CA ARG A 101 -11.66 -0.44 -16.40
C ARG A 101 -10.31 0.15 -16.83
N PHE A 102 -9.18 -0.42 -16.40
CA PHE A 102 -7.85 0.05 -16.79
C PHE A 102 -7.51 -0.25 -18.26
N TYR A 103 -7.99 -1.37 -18.80
CA TYR A 103 -7.81 -1.69 -20.23
C TYR A 103 -8.72 -0.86 -21.16
N SER A 104 -9.77 -0.25 -20.63
CA SER A 104 -10.70 0.61 -21.40
C SER A 104 -10.33 2.10 -21.38
N LEU A 105 -9.25 2.49 -20.70
CA LEU A 105 -8.74 3.86 -20.69
C LEU A 105 -8.32 4.28 -22.10
N ARG A 106 -8.71 5.49 -22.52
CA ARG A 106 -8.58 5.93 -23.92
C ARG A 106 -7.17 6.38 -24.26
N HIS A 107 -6.49 7.00 -23.31
CA HIS A 107 -5.18 7.60 -23.47
C HIS A 107 -4.04 6.74 -22.89
N ILE A 108 -4.37 5.57 -22.32
CA ILE A 108 -3.40 4.65 -21.74
C ILE A 108 -3.22 3.43 -22.65
N SER A 109 -2.03 3.30 -23.22
CA SER A 109 -1.67 2.20 -24.13
C SER A 109 -0.63 1.25 -23.54
N SER A 110 0.26 1.72 -22.65
CA SER A 110 1.37 0.92 -22.10
C SER A 110 1.04 0.27 -20.76
N GLU A 111 1.68 -0.86 -20.46
CA GLU A 111 1.55 -1.53 -19.14
C GLU A 111 2.05 -0.61 -18.01
N LEU A 112 3.10 0.20 -18.25
CA LEU A 112 3.58 1.22 -17.31
C LEU A 112 2.49 2.27 -17.05
N GLY A 113 1.85 2.75 -18.11
CA GLY A 113 0.73 3.68 -18.02
C GLY A 113 -0.43 3.12 -17.20
N ARG A 114 -0.75 1.83 -17.35
CA ARG A 114 -1.78 1.16 -16.55
C ARG A 114 -1.40 1.08 -15.07
N GLY A 115 -0.16 0.72 -14.74
CA GLY A 115 0.33 0.76 -13.36
C GLY A 115 0.22 2.15 -12.73
N ARG A 116 0.60 3.18 -13.48
CA ARG A 116 0.49 4.59 -13.08
C ARG A 116 -0.94 5.07 -12.92
N ALA A 117 -1.85 4.63 -13.80
CA ALA A 117 -3.27 4.93 -13.70
C ALA A 117 -3.88 4.27 -12.47
N TRP A 118 -3.51 3.02 -12.19
CA TRP A 118 -3.93 2.29 -10.99
C TRP A 118 -3.48 2.99 -9.71
N LEU A 119 -2.22 3.42 -9.62
CA LEU A 119 -1.72 4.09 -8.42
C LEU A 119 -2.51 5.37 -8.11
N ARG A 120 -2.81 6.16 -9.15
CA ARG A 120 -3.63 7.36 -9.03
C ARG A 120 -5.07 7.04 -8.65
N CYS A 121 -5.64 5.99 -9.23
CA CYS A 121 -6.98 5.51 -8.90
C CYS A 121 -7.07 5.08 -7.42
N ALA A 122 -6.06 4.34 -6.93
CA ALA A 122 -6.02 3.87 -5.55
C ALA A 122 -5.89 5.02 -4.54
N LEU A 123 -5.22 6.12 -4.91
CA LEU A 123 -5.19 7.35 -4.12
C LEU A 123 -6.55 8.06 -4.13
N ASN A 124 -7.17 8.24 -5.29
CA ASN A 124 -8.49 8.86 -5.43
C ASN A 124 -9.58 8.11 -4.65
N GLU A 125 -9.49 6.78 -4.58
CA GLU A 125 -10.48 5.92 -3.94
C GLU A 125 -10.14 5.59 -2.48
N HIS A 126 -9.07 6.16 -1.93
CA HIS A 126 -8.58 5.87 -0.58
C HIS A 126 -8.37 4.36 -0.31
N SER A 127 -7.98 3.63 -1.36
CA SER A 127 -7.84 2.18 -1.34
C SER A 127 -6.38 1.71 -1.39
N LEU A 128 -5.43 2.63 -1.51
CA LEU A 128 -4.00 2.32 -1.63
C LEU A 128 -3.46 1.51 -0.44
N GLU A 129 -3.84 1.86 0.79
CA GLU A 129 -3.44 1.14 2.00
C GLU A 129 -3.83 -0.34 1.94
N ARG A 130 -5.12 -0.61 1.74
CA ARG A 130 -5.64 -1.98 1.62
C ARG A 130 -5.01 -2.72 0.45
N SER A 131 -4.80 -2.03 -0.67
CA SER A 131 -4.17 -2.61 -1.85
C SER A 131 -2.73 -3.03 -1.56
N LEU A 132 -1.94 -2.18 -0.88
CA LEU A 132 -0.57 -2.50 -0.48
C LEU A 132 -0.53 -3.66 0.51
N HIS A 133 -1.46 -3.73 1.47
CA HIS A 133 -1.58 -4.92 2.33
C HIS A 133 -1.80 -6.20 1.53
N SER A 134 -2.70 -6.18 0.53
CA SER A 134 -2.94 -7.35 -0.34
C SER A 134 -1.69 -7.71 -1.16
N LEU A 135 -1.03 -6.70 -1.72
CA LEU A 135 0.17 -6.88 -2.54
C LEU A 135 1.35 -7.46 -1.73
N LEU A 136 1.47 -7.12 -0.44
CA LEU A 136 2.56 -7.58 0.42
C LEU A 136 2.26 -8.91 1.12
N ALA A 137 1.01 -9.38 1.11
CA ALA A 137 0.63 -10.61 1.82
C ALA A 137 1.24 -11.88 1.21
N ASP A 138 1.39 -11.95 -0.12
CA ASP A 138 1.92 -13.13 -0.82
C ASP A 138 3.41 -12.97 -1.20
N HIS A 139 4.28 -13.14 -0.20
CA HIS A 139 5.74 -13.07 -0.38
C HIS A 139 6.27 -14.11 -1.38
N SER A 140 5.64 -15.29 -1.44
CA SER A 140 6.07 -16.37 -2.36
C SER A 140 5.92 -15.94 -3.82
N ARG A 141 4.82 -15.26 -4.14
CA ARG A 141 4.55 -14.73 -5.47
C ARG A 141 5.42 -13.52 -5.77
N LEU A 142 5.66 -12.63 -4.79
CA LEU A 142 6.55 -11.47 -4.95
C LEU A 142 7.93 -11.87 -5.46
N GLY A 143 8.52 -12.95 -4.95
CA GLY A 143 9.83 -13.46 -5.40
C GLY A 143 9.89 -13.86 -6.90
N THR A 144 8.73 -14.07 -7.53
CA THR A 144 8.64 -14.35 -8.98
C THR A 144 8.73 -13.09 -9.84
N TYR A 145 8.42 -11.91 -9.27
CA TYR A 145 8.41 -10.63 -9.97
C TYR A 145 9.56 -9.71 -9.56
N TYR A 146 10.06 -9.88 -8.33
CA TYR A 146 11.10 -9.06 -7.74
C TYR A 146 12.37 -9.87 -7.45
N GLU A 147 13.51 -9.21 -7.59
CA GLU A 147 14.82 -9.70 -7.15
C GLU A 147 14.98 -9.53 -5.64
N ASP A 148 15.83 -10.34 -5.01
CA ASP A 148 16.04 -10.37 -3.56
C ASP A 148 16.57 -9.04 -2.98
N TRP A 149 17.12 -8.16 -3.83
CA TRP A 149 17.58 -6.81 -3.48
C TRP A 149 16.50 -5.73 -3.66
N SER A 150 15.28 -6.11 -4.06
CA SER A 150 14.14 -5.21 -4.25
C SER A 150 13.65 -4.57 -2.96
N PHE A 151 12.95 -3.45 -3.08
CA PHE A 151 12.38 -2.81 -1.88
C PHE A 151 11.27 -3.67 -1.28
N ILE A 152 10.42 -4.23 -2.14
CA ILE A 152 9.19 -4.92 -1.75
C ILE A 152 9.46 -6.25 -1.01
N LEU A 153 10.63 -6.86 -1.20
CA LEU A 153 11.05 -8.07 -0.46
C LEU A 153 11.77 -7.78 0.86
N ASP A 154 12.04 -6.51 1.21
CA ASP A 154 12.55 -6.14 2.53
C ASP A 154 11.37 -5.98 3.50
N GLU A 155 11.09 -7.01 4.30
CA GLU A 155 9.88 -7.08 5.14
C GLU A 155 9.76 -5.89 6.10
N GLU A 156 10.87 -5.46 6.70
CA GLU A 156 10.91 -4.32 7.62
C GLU A 156 10.49 -3.03 6.91
N LYS A 157 11.11 -2.70 5.77
CA LYS A 157 10.82 -1.46 5.04
C LYS A 157 9.50 -1.53 4.27
N ALA A 158 9.16 -2.68 3.69
CA ALA A 158 7.92 -2.88 2.95
C ALA A 158 6.70 -2.80 3.88
N SER A 159 6.80 -3.25 5.12
CA SER A 159 5.72 -3.14 6.12
C SER A 159 5.30 -1.70 6.42
N MET A 160 6.16 -0.71 6.12
CA MET A 160 5.85 0.71 6.29
C MET A 160 4.95 1.26 5.18
N LEU A 161 4.90 0.64 3.99
CA LEU A 161 4.14 1.18 2.85
C LEU A 161 2.64 1.31 3.12
N PRO A 162 1.95 0.30 3.69
CA PRO A 162 0.54 0.48 4.06
C PRO A 162 0.34 1.57 5.10
N THR A 163 1.18 1.65 6.13
CA THR A 163 1.13 2.71 7.17
C THR A 163 1.28 4.11 6.56
N MET A 164 2.19 4.26 5.60
CA MET A 164 2.40 5.51 4.88
C MET A 164 1.19 5.88 4.02
N ALA A 165 0.58 4.90 3.34
CA ALA A 165 -0.65 5.09 2.60
C ALA A 165 -1.84 5.44 3.50
N ALA A 166 -1.94 4.83 4.69
CA ALA A 166 -2.96 5.15 5.68
C ALA A 166 -2.91 6.63 6.10
N GLY A 167 -1.71 7.19 6.22
CA GLY A 167 -1.49 8.61 6.51
C GLY A 167 -2.08 9.56 5.44
N LEU A 168 -2.29 9.08 4.21
CA LEU A 168 -2.87 9.84 3.12
C LEU A 168 -4.41 9.78 3.09
N ASN A 169 -5.05 8.91 3.87
CA ASN A 169 -6.51 8.75 3.88
C ASN A 169 -7.26 10.03 4.28
N SER A 170 -6.58 10.97 4.96
CA SER A 170 -7.12 12.29 5.34
C SER A 170 -7.14 13.32 4.20
N ILE A 171 -6.61 12.99 3.02
CA ILE A 171 -6.47 13.89 1.87
C ILE A 171 -7.42 13.46 0.77
N LEU A 172 -8.25 14.38 0.26
CA LEU A 172 -9.11 14.12 -0.89
C LEU A 172 -8.33 14.30 -2.19
N PHE A 173 -8.10 13.21 -2.92
CA PHE A 173 -7.40 13.24 -4.20
C PHE A 173 -8.38 13.27 -5.39
N ALA A 174 -8.04 14.08 -6.40
CA ALA A 174 -8.69 14.06 -7.71
C ALA A 174 -7.61 14.13 -8.81
N ILE A 175 -6.86 13.05 -8.94
CA ILE A 175 -5.76 12.92 -9.88
C ILE A 175 -6.28 12.31 -11.18
N ASN A 176 -5.93 12.90 -12.33
CA ASN A 176 -6.33 12.35 -13.63
C ASN A 176 -5.67 10.98 -13.88
N ILE A 177 -6.49 9.97 -14.16
CA ILE A 177 -6.05 8.59 -14.42
C ILE A 177 -5.89 8.25 -15.91
N ASP A 178 -6.47 9.06 -16.83
CA ASP A 178 -6.49 8.79 -18.28
C ASP A 178 -5.73 9.87 -19.06
N ASN A 179 -4.40 9.82 -18.97
CA ASN A 179 -3.50 10.81 -19.58
C ASN A 179 -2.36 10.11 -20.34
N THR A 180 -2.09 10.54 -21.57
CA THR A 180 -1.02 10.01 -22.45
C THR A 180 0.37 10.04 -21.81
N ASP A 181 0.63 11.01 -20.93
CA ASP A 181 1.92 11.25 -20.29
C ASP A 181 2.30 10.10 -19.35
N LEU A 182 1.30 9.37 -18.87
CA LEU A 182 1.49 8.20 -18.02
C LEU A 182 2.19 7.07 -18.76
N ASN A 183 2.13 7.00 -20.10
CA ASN A 183 2.67 5.88 -20.87
C ASN A 183 4.22 5.81 -20.88
N GLY A 184 4.93 6.81 -20.35
CA GLY A 184 6.40 6.85 -20.28
C GLY A 184 7.06 7.64 -21.42
N GLY A 185 6.27 8.28 -22.28
CA GLY A 185 6.73 8.95 -23.50
C GLY A 185 7.21 10.40 -23.36
N LEU A 186 7.06 11.04 -22.20
CA LEU A 186 7.35 12.48 -22.03
C LEU A 186 8.52 12.82 -21.08
N SER A 187 9.32 11.83 -20.68
CA SER A 187 10.51 12.07 -19.85
C SER A 187 11.78 11.40 -20.39
N ARG A 188 12.03 11.52 -21.70
CA ARG A 188 13.39 11.44 -22.26
C ARG A 188 13.94 12.81 -22.70
N GLY A 189 13.19 13.90 -22.49
CA GLY A 189 13.59 15.28 -22.78
C GLY A 189 13.84 16.18 -21.55
N ALA A 190 13.54 15.70 -20.33
CA ALA A 190 13.78 16.45 -19.08
C ALA A 190 15.00 15.92 -18.28
N GLY A 191 15.82 15.07 -18.91
CA GLY A 191 16.96 14.38 -18.30
C GLY A 191 18.27 15.18 -18.23
N THR A 192 18.28 16.48 -18.54
CA THR A 192 19.51 17.29 -18.55
C THR A 192 19.43 18.63 -17.82
N SER A 193 18.38 18.94 -17.03
CA SER A 193 18.26 20.27 -16.41
C SER A 193 18.27 20.33 -14.88
N VAL A 194 17.76 19.32 -14.14
CA VAL A 194 17.69 19.45 -12.66
C VAL A 194 19.05 19.17 -12.00
N SER A 195 19.86 18.28 -12.55
CA SER A 195 21.21 18.00 -12.03
C SER A 195 22.20 19.16 -12.24
N HIS A 196 21.95 20.04 -13.22
CA HIS A 196 22.77 21.23 -13.46
C HIS A 196 22.33 22.40 -12.58
N LEU A 197 21.02 22.57 -12.36
CA LEU A 197 20.47 23.60 -11.47
C LEU A 197 20.80 23.37 -9.98
N LEU A 198 20.97 22.12 -9.54
CA LEU A 198 21.40 21.83 -8.16
C LEU A 198 22.92 21.94 -7.96
N LYS A 199 23.72 21.86 -9.03
CA LYS A 199 25.18 22.03 -8.94
C LYS A 199 25.61 23.50 -8.87
N GLU A 200 24.82 24.41 -9.42
CA GLU A 200 25.16 25.84 -9.45
C GLU A 200 24.80 26.58 -8.15
N SER A 201 23.95 26.01 -7.29
CA SER A 201 23.56 26.62 -6.00
C SER A 201 24.36 26.11 -4.79
N THR A 202 25.49 25.41 -4.99
CA THR A 202 26.33 24.90 -3.87
C THR A 202 27.63 25.69 -3.67
N GLN A 203 27.71 26.92 -4.17
CA GLN A 203 28.73 27.87 -3.71
C GLN A 203 28.13 28.76 -2.61
N GLY A 204 28.23 28.29 -1.37
CA GLY A 204 28.16 29.17 -0.21
C GLY A 204 26.98 28.98 0.73
N ILE A 205 26.73 27.77 1.24
CA ILE A 205 26.10 27.59 2.58
C ILE A 205 26.68 26.32 3.23
N GLY A 206 28.02 26.27 3.33
CA GLY A 206 28.75 25.17 3.96
C GLY A 206 29.08 25.45 5.42
N SER A 207 28.09 25.77 6.26
CA SER A 207 28.29 25.84 7.72
C SER A 207 26.97 26.00 8.50
N LEU A 208 25.94 25.17 8.27
CA LEU A 208 24.77 25.17 9.17
C LEU A 208 23.89 23.91 9.08
N TRP A 209 24.48 22.72 9.02
CA TRP A 209 23.74 21.48 9.25
C TRP A 209 24.60 20.50 10.05
N LYS A 210 24.80 20.84 11.32
CA LYS A 210 25.30 19.92 12.34
C LYS A 210 24.55 20.14 13.64
N GLU A 211 23.22 19.98 13.61
CA GLU A 211 22.43 19.70 14.82
C GLU A 211 20.99 19.36 14.41
N SER A 212 20.71 18.07 14.25
CA SER A 212 19.36 17.47 14.37
C SER A 212 19.46 15.96 14.09
N ALA A 213 20.27 15.26 14.88
CA ALA A 213 20.27 13.79 14.96
C ALA A 213 19.66 13.30 16.28
N GLN A 214 18.73 14.07 16.86
CA GLN A 214 17.96 13.72 18.05
C GLN A 214 16.49 14.08 17.79
N GLY A 215 15.70 13.11 17.32
CA GLY A 215 14.28 13.38 17.09
C GLY A 215 13.44 12.20 16.59
N VAL A 216 14.06 11.17 16.01
CA VAL A 216 13.32 10.02 15.44
C VAL A 216 13.01 8.89 16.42
N SER A 217 13.44 8.99 17.69
CA SER A 217 13.10 7.98 18.72
C SER A 217 11.84 8.33 19.53
N SER A 218 11.17 9.45 19.27
CA SER A 218 10.04 9.92 20.12
C SER A 218 8.65 9.47 19.66
N LEU A 219 8.48 9.03 18.40
CA LEU A 219 7.15 8.68 17.87
C LEU A 219 6.72 7.23 18.12
N LEU A 220 7.58 6.37 18.67
CA LEU A 220 7.24 4.98 19.00
C LEU A 220 6.89 4.77 20.49
N ARG A 221 6.91 5.81 21.31
CA ARG A 221 6.60 5.74 22.75
C ARG A 221 5.28 6.42 23.15
N GLU A 222 4.53 6.99 22.21
CA GLU A 222 3.26 7.69 22.50
C GLU A 222 1.99 6.83 22.32
N ILE A 223 2.10 5.56 21.89
CA ILE A 223 0.91 4.70 21.69
C ILE A 223 0.63 3.76 22.89
N SER A 224 1.52 3.65 23.89
CA SER A 224 1.39 2.60 24.93
C SER A 224 0.94 3.03 26.33
N THR A 225 0.73 4.32 26.63
CA THR A 225 0.34 4.71 28.00
C THR A 225 -0.67 5.86 28.04
N ALA A 226 -1.90 5.58 27.61
CA ALA A 226 -3.06 6.33 28.09
C ALA A 226 -3.55 5.67 29.39
N THR A 227 -3.15 6.19 30.54
CA THR A 227 -3.95 6.15 31.77
C THR A 227 -3.53 7.30 32.68
N SER A 228 -4.55 8.08 33.03
CA SER A 228 -4.57 9.21 33.96
C SER A 228 -3.93 8.91 35.31
N VAL A 229 -3.22 9.88 35.92
CA VAL A 229 -3.46 10.37 37.29
C VAL A 229 -2.65 11.64 37.60
N VAL A 230 -3.22 12.46 38.48
CA VAL A 230 -2.89 13.84 38.93
C VAL A 230 -1.59 13.92 39.78
N PRO A 231 -0.87 15.07 39.83
CA PRO A 231 0.43 15.15 40.50
C PRO A 231 0.35 15.55 41.99
N GLY A 232 1.26 15.00 42.79
CA GLY A 232 1.71 15.63 44.03
C GLY A 232 1.89 14.68 45.21
N PHE A 233 3.13 14.26 45.49
CA PHE A 233 3.79 14.32 46.80
C PHE A 233 5.16 13.64 46.74
N THR A 234 6.21 14.32 47.22
CA THR A 234 7.49 13.69 47.60
C THR A 234 7.33 13.08 49.00
N PRO A 235 8.04 11.97 49.33
CA PRO A 235 9.23 12.15 50.17
C PRO A 235 10.35 11.09 50.00
N ARG A 236 11.45 11.40 50.69
CA ARG A 236 12.76 10.74 50.80
C ARG A 236 12.78 9.37 51.52
N ALA A 237 13.75 8.56 51.07
CA ALA A 237 14.76 7.74 51.78
C ALA A 237 14.46 6.88 53.03
N ASP A 238 15.12 5.70 52.97
CA ASP A 238 15.60 4.78 54.01
C ASP A 238 14.67 3.71 54.62
N GLY A 239 15.22 2.48 54.66
CA GLY A 239 15.00 1.56 55.78
C GLY A 239 14.29 0.23 55.49
N ALA A 240 15.10 -0.80 55.20
CA ALA A 240 15.06 -2.18 55.71
C ALA A 240 13.72 -2.94 55.97
N SER A 241 13.75 -4.20 55.51
CA SER A 241 13.12 -5.43 56.08
C SER A 241 11.79 -5.92 55.49
N ASP A 242 11.85 -7.11 54.89
CA ASP A 242 10.75 -8.06 54.62
C ASP A 242 10.35 -8.77 55.95
N PRO A 243 9.08 -9.19 56.20
CA PRO A 243 8.59 -10.48 55.68
C PRO A 243 7.07 -10.59 55.35
N LEU A 244 6.76 -11.32 54.26
CA LEU A 244 5.73 -12.38 54.02
C LEU A 244 4.27 -12.33 54.60
N PRO A 245 3.31 -13.03 53.95
CA PRO A 245 1.91 -12.62 53.86
C PRO A 245 0.97 -13.29 54.89
N VAL A 246 -0.08 -12.56 55.28
CA VAL A 246 -1.16 -13.04 56.17
C VAL A 246 -2.45 -13.19 55.37
N LEU A 247 -2.92 -14.43 55.23
CA LEU A 247 -4.30 -14.76 54.83
C LEU A 247 -5.27 -14.45 55.98
N PRO A 248 -6.53 -14.10 55.68
CA PRO A 248 -7.62 -14.61 56.50
C PRO A 248 -8.73 -15.32 55.70
N ARG A 249 -9.06 -16.47 56.29
CA ARG A 249 -10.23 -17.36 56.20
C ARG A 249 -11.61 -16.70 55.97
N SER A 250 -12.28 -17.21 54.92
CA SER A 250 -13.60 -17.89 54.87
C SER A 250 -14.74 -17.53 55.85
N THR A 251 -15.93 -17.22 55.29
CA THR A 251 -17.26 -17.79 55.62
C THR A 251 -18.12 -17.71 54.33
N SER A 252 -18.43 -18.81 53.64
CA SER A 252 -19.55 -19.78 53.75
C SER A 252 -20.95 -19.33 53.30
N ALA A 253 -21.56 -20.21 52.48
CA ALA A 253 -22.98 -20.41 52.14
C ALA A 253 -23.65 -19.42 51.14
N ASP A 254 -24.52 -19.81 50.22
CA ASP A 254 -25.03 -21.10 49.73
C ASP A 254 -25.91 -20.86 48.47
N SER A 255 -26.08 -21.90 47.67
CA SER A 255 -27.22 -22.20 46.76
C SER A 255 -27.42 -21.43 45.44
N GLY A 256 -27.74 -22.20 44.38
CA GLY A 256 -28.58 -21.70 43.29
C GLY A 256 -28.30 -22.14 41.85
N LEU A 257 -28.19 -23.44 41.57
CA LEU A 257 -28.25 -23.98 40.20
C LEU A 257 -29.62 -23.67 39.55
N ARG A 258 -29.66 -22.91 38.44
CA ARG A 258 -30.73 -23.01 37.44
C ARG A 258 -30.23 -22.89 36.00
N LYS A 259 -30.76 -23.82 35.21
CA LYS A 259 -30.43 -24.21 33.83
C LYS A 259 -31.58 -23.74 32.94
N GLU A 260 -31.34 -22.89 31.95
CA GLU A 260 -32.27 -22.68 30.83
C GLU A 260 -31.48 -22.39 29.53
N ARG A 261 -31.37 -23.35 28.61
CA ARG A 261 -32.31 -23.68 27.51
C ARG A 261 -32.22 -22.71 26.31
N ARG A 262 -31.37 -23.12 25.36
CA ARG A 262 -31.34 -22.70 23.95
C ARG A 262 -32.74 -22.72 23.34
N ARG A 263 -33.20 -21.61 22.76
CA ARG A 263 -34.37 -21.57 21.86
C ARG A 263 -33.91 -21.61 20.40
N LYS A 264 -34.19 -22.74 19.73
CA LYS A 264 -34.21 -22.91 18.27
C LYS A 264 -35.43 -22.17 17.71
N LYS A 265 -35.24 -21.36 16.66
CA LYS A 265 -36.35 -20.82 15.85
C LYS A 265 -36.77 -21.86 14.81
N LYS A 266 -38.08 -22.01 14.67
CA LYS A 266 -38.78 -23.05 13.92
C LYS A 266 -39.10 -22.50 12.52
N VAL A 267 -38.68 -23.24 11.49
CA VAL A 267 -39.05 -23.02 10.08
C VAL A 267 -40.51 -23.39 9.90
N THR A 268 -41.29 -22.53 9.23
CA THR A 268 -42.64 -22.85 8.76
C THR A 268 -42.62 -22.89 7.23
N ASN A 269 -42.71 -24.10 6.69
CA ASN A 269 -43.16 -24.35 5.32
C ASN A 269 -44.68 -24.15 5.30
N ILE A 270 -45.19 -23.31 4.40
CA ILE A 270 -46.57 -23.35 3.97
C ILE A 270 -46.54 -23.45 2.44
N ILE A 271 -46.97 -24.61 1.95
CA ILE A 271 -47.32 -24.87 0.56
C ILE A 271 -48.84 -24.69 0.47
N SER A 272 -49.29 -23.90 -0.49
CA SER A 272 -50.58 -24.09 -1.14
C SER A 272 -50.48 -23.50 -2.54
N PHE A 273 -50.34 -24.40 -3.51
CA PHE A 273 -50.57 -24.18 -4.94
C PHE A 273 -52.09 -24.23 -5.15
N ASP A 274 -52.65 -23.21 -5.79
CA ASP A 274 -53.95 -23.29 -6.46
C ASP A 274 -53.67 -23.32 -7.96
N ASP A 275 -53.97 -24.46 -8.57
CA ASP A 275 -54.00 -24.72 -10.01
C ASP A 275 -55.42 -24.44 -10.47
N ASP A 276 -55.65 -23.26 -11.06
CA ASP A 276 -56.85 -23.01 -11.87
C ASP A 276 -56.45 -23.08 -13.35
N LEU A 277 -56.54 -24.30 -13.88
CA LEU A 277 -56.58 -24.60 -15.31
C LEU A 277 -58.05 -24.65 -15.75
N ASP A 278 -58.48 -23.59 -16.45
CA ASP A 278 -59.67 -23.51 -17.28
C ASP A 278 -59.25 -22.62 -18.46
N GLY A 279 -59.23 -23.00 -19.73
CA GLY A 279 -60.20 -23.77 -20.49
C GLY A 279 -60.43 -22.94 -21.76
N GLY A 280 -60.04 -23.46 -22.94
CA GLY A 280 -60.18 -22.73 -24.19
C GLY A 280 -59.42 -23.36 -25.36
N ASP A 281 -59.75 -24.61 -25.68
CA ASP A 281 -59.61 -25.14 -27.04
C ASP A 281 -60.87 -24.77 -27.85
N GLU A 282 -60.71 -24.86 -29.17
CA GLU A 282 -61.72 -24.81 -30.25
C GLU A 282 -62.07 -23.40 -30.77
N ASP A 283 -61.56 -23.04 -31.96
CA ASP A 283 -62.32 -23.37 -33.18
C ASP A 283 -61.50 -23.28 -34.48
N GLU A 284 -61.88 -24.18 -35.39
CA GLU A 284 -61.60 -24.34 -36.83
C GLU A 284 -61.81 -23.02 -37.62
N GLY A 285 -61.37 -22.78 -38.86
CA GLY A 285 -60.99 -23.60 -40.00
C GLY A 285 -61.15 -22.73 -41.27
N ASP A 286 -60.53 -23.19 -42.37
CA ASP A 286 -60.54 -22.68 -43.76
C ASP A 286 -59.88 -21.33 -44.11
#